data_AF-A0A2Z6P2B7-F1
#
_entry.id   AF-A0A2Z6P2B7-F1
#
_cell.length_a   1.000
_cell.length_b   1.000
_cell.length_c   1.000
_cell.angle_alpha   90.00
_cell.angle_beta   90.00
_cell.angle_gamma   90.00
#
_symmetry.space_group_name_H-M   'P 1'
#
loop_
_entity.id
_entity.type
_entity.pdbx_description
1 polymer ?
#
loop_
_entity_poly.entity_id
_entity_poly.type
_entity_poly.pdbx_seq_one_letter_code
_entity_poly.pdbx_strand_id
1 'polypeptide(L)'
;MAVTSLSELDLSFNLLNGDIPLAFCNISSELRILNLGHNNLTGIIPQCLSNFSSLESLDLQMNKFHGTFPSILSKYITILNLNGNLLEGLLPKSLSHCKYLNVLNLGSNRLEDKFPDWLQTLQDLKVLVLRDNRFHGPIANLKMKHLFPSLVIFDISGNNFSGFLPKAYLQNYEAMKNATQMGGDSSLPYMDIWCENYERLCTDSVTVTTKGIELELVRIPIFFVSIDLSRNKFEGEIPNAIGELRALKGLNLSHNRLVGQIPQSMGNLTNLESLDLSSNMLIGVIPTELTNLNSLEVLDLSNNHLVGEIPQGRQFNTFSNESYEGNLRLCGFPLTEKCGPEPEQHHSPPSTNNIWSEEEFEFGWKPVAIGYGCGFAIGIGIGYLVFLIGKPRWLVMIFGGQPKRRVIRRRRNRDRRTNGSTQMVPMS
;
A
#
# COMPACT_ATOMS: atom_id res chain seq x y z
N MET A 1 -43.12 -9.01 1.82
CA MET A 1 -42.95 -10.41 1.40
C MET A 1 -41.47 -10.70 1.41
N ALA A 2 -41.02 -11.72 2.15
CA ALA A 2 -39.61 -12.14 2.10
C ALA A 2 -39.36 -12.80 0.74
N VAL A 3 -38.35 -12.34 0.01
CA VAL A 3 -37.92 -12.99 -1.23
C VAL A 3 -37.03 -14.17 -0.82
N THR A 4 -37.63 -15.36 -0.75
CA THR A 4 -36.98 -16.55 -0.20
C THR A 4 -36.23 -17.40 -1.24
N SER A 5 -36.30 -17.05 -2.52
CA SER A 5 -35.70 -17.81 -3.63
C SER A 5 -34.69 -16.99 -4.45
N LEU A 6 -34.18 -15.88 -3.90
CA LEU A 6 -33.20 -15.05 -4.59
C LEU A 6 -31.82 -15.72 -4.52
N SER A 7 -31.27 -16.09 -5.68
CA SER A 7 -29.94 -16.67 -5.80
C SER A 7 -28.89 -15.64 -6.20
N GLU A 8 -29.29 -14.61 -6.96
CA GLU A 8 -28.40 -13.59 -7.49
C GLU A 8 -29.05 -12.22 -7.32
N LEU A 9 -28.28 -11.25 -6.83
CA LEU A 9 -28.67 -9.85 -6.79
C LEU A 9 -27.51 -9.00 -7.29
N ASP A 10 -27.70 -8.39 -8.45
CA ASP A 10 -26.80 -7.37 -8.99
C ASP A 10 -27.54 -6.03 -9.08
N LEU A 11 -27.08 -5.07 -8.27
CA LEU A 11 -27.52 -3.68 -8.27
C LEU A 11 -26.33 -2.74 -8.49
N SER A 12 -25.25 -3.23 -9.09
CA SER A 12 -24.03 -2.46 -9.32
C SER A 12 -24.23 -1.32 -10.34
N PHE A 13 -23.31 -0.36 -10.37
CA PHE A 13 -23.32 0.78 -11.30
C PHE A 13 -24.63 1.58 -11.25
N ASN A 14 -25.08 1.88 -10.03
CA ASN A 14 -26.29 2.66 -9.77
C ASN A 14 -25.96 3.86 -8.87
N LEU A 15 -26.99 4.62 -8.49
CA LEU A 15 -26.89 5.77 -7.59
C LEU A 15 -27.48 5.46 -6.19
N LEU A 16 -27.49 4.18 -5.79
CA LEU A 16 -28.04 3.77 -4.49
C LEU A 16 -27.25 4.45 -3.36
N ASN A 17 -27.97 4.90 -2.33
CA ASN A 17 -27.39 5.63 -1.21
C ASN A 17 -27.99 5.17 0.12
N GLY A 18 -27.37 5.63 1.21
CA GLY A 18 -27.72 5.18 2.55
C GLY A 18 -27.13 3.80 2.86
N ASP A 19 -27.54 3.25 4.01
CA ASP A 19 -26.97 2.01 4.53
C ASP A 19 -27.67 0.78 3.93
N ILE A 20 -26.98 -0.37 3.90
CA ILE A 20 -27.63 -1.65 3.58
C ILE A 20 -28.66 -1.93 4.69
N PRO A 21 -29.98 -1.99 4.38
CA PRO A 21 -31.00 -2.11 5.40
C PRO A 21 -30.94 -3.48 6.09
N LEU A 22 -31.20 -3.55 7.40
CA LEU A 22 -31.21 -4.84 8.12
C LEU A 22 -32.25 -5.84 7.60
N ALA A 23 -33.29 -5.36 6.89
CA ALA A 23 -34.23 -6.24 6.20
C ALA A 23 -33.54 -7.12 5.14
N PHE A 24 -32.37 -6.70 4.64
CA PHE A 24 -31.52 -7.45 3.73
C PHE A 24 -31.02 -8.76 4.37
N CYS A 25 -30.88 -8.80 5.69
CA CYS A 25 -30.51 -10.01 6.43
C CYS A 25 -31.58 -11.12 6.39
N ASN A 26 -32.81 -10.77 6.02
CA ASN A 26 -33.94 -11.72 5.93
C ASN A 26 -34.23 -12.14 4.47
N ILE A 27 -33.34 -11.81 3.53
CA ILE A 27 -33.38 -12.32 2.16
C ILE A 27 -33.02 -13.81 2.18
N SER A 28 -33.40 -14.51 1.11
CA SER A 28 -33.00 -15.88 0.77
C SER A 28 -31.62 -16.30 1.30
N SER A 29 -31.59 -17.38 2.09
CA SER A 29 -30.35 -18.07 2.48
C SER A 29 -29.63 -18.72 1.29
N GLU A 30 -30.28 -18.79 0.13
CA GLU A 30 -29.75 -19.36 -1.11
C GLU A 30 -28.98 -18.33 -1.96
N LEU A 31 -28.79 -17.10 -1.46
CA LEU A 31 -28.06 -16.06 -2.17
C LEU A 31 -26.60 -16.50 -2.40
N ARG A 32 -26.22 -16.58 -3.67
CA ARG A 32 -24.89 -16.97 -4.16
C ARG A 32 -24.09 -15.78 -4.67
N ILE A 33 -24.73 -14.84 -5.35
CA ILE A 33 -24.08 -13.65 -5.89
C ILE A 33 -24.73 -12.42 -5.31
N LEU A 34 -23.92 -11.56 -4.68
CA LEU A 34 -24.32 -10.23 -4.24
C LEU A 34 -23.35 -9.20 -4.81
N ASN A 35 -23.83 -8.41 -5.77
CA ASN A 35 -23.09 -7.30 -6.33
C ASN A 35 -23.81 -5.97 -6.07
N LEU A 36 -23.22 -5.14 -5.23
CA LEU A 36 -23.66 -3.76 -4.93
C LEU A 36 -22.56 -2.74 -5.29
N GLY A 37 -21.58 -3.14 -6.11
CA GLY A 37 -20.43 -2.32 -6.46
C GLY A 37 -20.80 -1.03 -7.20
N HIS A 38 -19.91 -0.04 -7.19
CA HIS A 38 -20.08 1.23 -7.92
C HIS A 38 -21.41 1.93 -7.61
N ASN A 39 -21.63 2.23 -6.33
CA ASN A 39 -22.80 2.95 -5.81
C ASN A 39 -22.36 4.04 -4.82
N ASN A 40 -23.31 4.67 -4.11
CA ASN A 40 -23.05 5.67 -3.08
C ASN A 40 -23.52 5.18 -1.68
N LEU A 41 -23.46 3.86 -1.45
CA LEU A 41 -23.90 3.23 -0.19
C LEU A 41 -22.94 3.58 0.95
N THR A 42 -23.50 3.74 2.16
CA THR A 42 -22.79 4.15 3.38
C THR A 42 -22.97 3.13 4.49
N GLY A 43 -22.48 3.47 5.69
CA GLY A 43 -22.69 2.66 6.89
C GLY A 43 -21.71 1.50 7.02
N ILE A 44 -22.01 0.62 7.97
CA ILE A 44 -21.21 -0.57 8.25
C ILE A 44 -21.76 -1.74 7.43
N ILE A 45 -20.86 -2.57 6.87
CA ILE A 45 -21.26 -3.82 6.22
C ILE A 45 -21.99 -4.70 7.25
N PRO A 46 -23.28 -5.04 7.06
CA PRO A 46 -24.04 -5.78 8.05
C PRO A 46 -23.41 -7.14 8.36
N GLN A 47 -23.20 -7.43 9.64
CA GLN A 47 -22.62 -8.72 10.06
C GLN A 47 -23.47 -9.92 9.63
N CYS A 48 -24.77 -9.72 9.41
CA CYS A 48 -25.64 -10.77 8.90
C CYS A 48 -25.26 -11.26 7.49
N LEU A 49 -24.48 -10.51 6.70
CA LEU A 49 -23.95 -11.00 5.43
C LEU A 49 -23.10 -12.26 5.65
N SER A 50 -22.53 -12.44 6.85
CA SER A 50 -21.83 -13.67 7.23
C SER A 50 -22.74 -14.90 7.31
N ASN A 51 -24.06 -14.73 7.44
CA ASN A 51 -25.01 -15.83 7.55
C ASN A 51 -25.38 -16.44 6.19
N PHE A 52 -25.03 -15.81 5.08
CA PHE A 52 -25.26 -16.37 3.74
C PHE A 52 -24.24 -17.48 3.45
N SER A 53 -24.54 -18.69 3.94
CA SER A 53 -23.64 -19.85 3.84
C SER A 53 -23.43 -20.34 2.41
N SER A 54 -24.28 -19.94 1.48
CA SER A 54 -24.19 -20.28 0.05
C SER A 54 -23.53 -19.19 -0.80
N LEU A 55 -23.05 -18.10 -0.19
CA LEU A 55 -22.47 -16.98 -0.91
C LEU A 55 -21.16 -17.39 -1.59
N GLU A 56 -21.10 -17.20 -2.90
CA GLU A 56 -19.96 -17.51 -3.77
C GLU A 56 -19.25 -16.22 -4.21
N SER A 57 -20.00 -15.15 -4.50
CA SER A 57 -19.44 -13.85 -4.89
C SER A 57 -20.04 -12.71 -4.06
N LEU A 58 -19.16 -11.91 -3.47
CA LEU A 58 -19.50 -10.67 -2.78
C LEU A 58 -18.69 -9.51 -3.37
N ASP A 59 -19.37 -8.63 -4.10
CA ASP A 59 -18.81 -7.39 -4.62
C ASP A 59 -19.52 -6.17 -4.02
N LEU A 60 -18.79 -5.40 -3.22
CA LEU A 60 -19.23 -4.14 -2.61
C LEU A 60 -18.29 -2.98 -2.98
N GLN A 61 -17.52 -3.10 -4.07
CA GLN A 61 -16.49 -2.14 -4.41
C GLN A 61 -17.03 -0.73 -4.67
N MET A 62 -16.16 0.28 -4.61
CA MET A 62 -16.46 1.65 -5.02
C MET A 62 -17.75 2.19 -4.37
N ASN A 63 -17.76 2.17 -3.03
CA ASN A 63 -18.84 2.66 -2.18
C ASN A 63 -18.23 3.49 -1.03
N LYS A 64 -19.00 3.75 0.05
CA LYS A 64 -18.54 4.50 1.24
C LYS A 64 -18.71 3.68 2.52
N PHE A 65 -18.62 2.35 2.43
CA PHE A 65 -18.72 1.48 3.61
C PHE A 65 -17.56 1.72 4.57
N HIS A 66 -17.84 1.80 5.87
CA HIS A 66 -16.85 2.03 6.91
C HIS A 66 -16.98 1.00 8.05
N GLY A 67 -16.07 1.08 9.02
CA GLY A 67 -16.01 0.15 10.14
C GLY A 67 -15.19 -1.10 9.82
N THR A 68 -15.28 -2.11 10.67
CA THR A 68 -14.45 -3.31 10.55
C THR A 68 -14.96 -4.28 9.52
N PHE A 69 -14.03 -4.96 8.86
CA PHE A 69 -14.32 -6.07 7.97
C PHE A 69 -15.19 -7.15 8.67
N PRO A 70 -16.30 -7.61 8.07
CA PRO A 70 -17.18 -8.59 8.70
C PRO A 70 -16.53 -9.98 8.79
N SER A 71 -16.86 -10.75 9.83
CA SER A 71 -16.37 -12.14 9.88
C SER A 71 -17.04 -12.95 8.76
N ILE A 72 -16.32 -13.24 7.68
CA ILE A 72 -16.88 -14.04 6.58
C ILE A 72 -16.86 -15.51 6.98
N LEU A 73 -18.01 -16.17 6.82
CA LEU A 73 -18.23 -17.57 7.20
C LEU A 73 -18.58 -18.48 6.01
N SER A 74 -18.92 -17.93 4.84
CA SER A 74 -19.12 -18.77 3.66
C SER A 74 -17.80 -19.42 3.26
N LYS A 75 -17.80 -20.75 3.26
CA LYS A 75 -16.65 -21.55 2.81
C LYS A 75 -16.54 -21.61 1.29
N TYR A 76 -17.63 -21.29 0.59
CA TYR A 76 -17.77 -21.37 -0.87
C TYR A 76 -17.44 -20.06 -1.57
N ILE A 77 -17.04 -19.03 -0.83
CA ILE A 77 -16.70 -17.74 -1.44
C ILE A 77 -15.49 -17.91 -2.39
N THR A 78 -15.70 -17.52 -3.63
CA THR A 78 -14.71 -17.52 -4.72
C THR A 78 -14.23 -16.11 -5.03
N ILE A 79 -15.12 -15.11 -4.91
CA ILE A 79 -14.81 -13.70 -5.15
C ILE A 79 -15.20 -12.88 -3.93
N LEU A 80 -14.25 -12.09 -3.46
CA LEU A 80 -14.48 -11.07 -2.46
C LEU A 80 -13.83 -9.75 -2.88
N ASN A 81 -14.67 -8.81 -3.32
CA ASN A 81 -14.25 -7.50 -3.77
C ASN A 81 -14.87 -6.40 -2.89
N LEU A 82 -14.03 -5.74 -2.09
CA LEU A 82 -14.39 -4.63 -1.20
C LEU A 82 -13.56 -3.37 -1.50
N ASN A 83 -12.97 -3.31 -2.71
CA ASN A 83 -12.09 -2.23 -3.14
C ASN A 83 -12.76 -0.85 -3.02
N GLY A 84 -12.00 0.21 -2.75
CA GLY A 84 -12.51 1.58 -2.86
C GLY A 84 -13.61 1.88 -1.84
N ASN A 85 -13.33 1.62 -0.56
CA ASN A 85 -14.22 1.86 0.56
C ASN A 85 -13.46 2.54 1.73
N LEU A 86 -14.08 2.64 2.91
CA LEU A 86 -13.51 3.25 4.12
C LEU A 86 -13.33 2.24 5.26
N LEU A 87 -13.16 0.95 4.94
CA LEU A 87 -13.02 -0.12 5.92
C LEU A 87 -11.72 0.02 6.71
N GLU A 88 -11.77 -0.30 8.01
CA GLU A 88 -10.64 -0.14 8.94
C GLU A 88 -10.44 -1.39 9.82
N GLY A 89 -9.33 -1.41 10.56
CA GLY A 89 -8.98 -2.51 11.46
C GLY A 89 -8.26 -3.67 10.76
N LEU A 90 -8.27 -4.83 11.44
CA LEU A 90 -7.51 -6.02 11.05
C LEU A 90 -8.27 -6.90 10.07
N LEU A 91 -7.54 -7.70 9.27
CA LEU A 91 -8.17 -8.72 8.45
C LEU A 91 -8.67 -9.89 9.31
N PRO A 92 -9.89 -10.39 9.10
CA PRO A 92 -10.37 -11.53 9.86
C PRO A 92 -9.66 -12.81 9.42
N LYS A 93 -9.02 -13.49 10.38
CA LYS A 93 -8.36 -14.79 10.14
C LYS A 93 -9.29 -15.87 9.60
N SER A 94 -10.61 -15.71 9.70
CA SER A 94 -11.59 -16.65 9.14
C SER A 94 -11.47 -16.80 7.62
N LEU A 95 -10.92 -15.81 6.91
CA LEU A 95 -10.61 -15.90 5.48
C LEU A 95 -9.67 -17.08 5.13
N SER A 96 -8.85 -17.54 6.08
CA SER A 96 -8.05 -18.78 5.89
C SER A 96 -8.88 -20.03 5.63
N HIS A 97 -10.18 -20.01 5.98
CA HIS A 97 -11.09 -21.14 5.76
C HIS A 97 -11.79 -21.09 4.39
N CYS A 98 -11.66 -20.00 3.63
CA CYS A 98 -12.25 -19.81 2.31
C CYS A 98 -11.39 -20.51 1.25
N LYS A 99 -11.43 -21.85 1.21
CA LYS A 99 -10.52 -22.68 0.41
C LYS A 99 -10.65 -22.47 -1.10
N TYR A 100 -11.83 -22.05 -1.55
CA TYR A 100 -12.15 -21.81 -2.96
C TYR A 100 -11.97 -20.34 -3.38
N LEU A 101 -11.36 -19.51 -2.53
CA LEU A 101 -11.20 -18.08 -2.80
C LEU A 101 -10.20 -17.88 -3.94
N ASN A 102 -10.68 -17.34 -5.06
CA ASN A 102 -9.89 -17.06 -6.25
C ASN A 102 -9.45 -15.59 -6.31
N VAL A 103 -10.34 -14.67 -5.92
CA VAL A 103 -10.08 -13.23 -5.95
C VAL A 103 -10.34 -12.61 -4.59
N LEU A 104 -9.31 -11.98 -4.04
CA LEU A 104 -9.40 -11.14 -2.85
C LEU A 104 -8.92 -9.73 -3.19
N ASN A 105 -9.86 -8.79 -3.34
CA ASN A 105 -9.57 -7.39 -3.65
C ASN A 105 -10.06 -6.46 -2.54
N LEU A 106 -9.12 -6.00 -1.73
CA LEU A 106 -9.33 -5.13 -0.56
C LEU A 106 -8.65 -3.76 -0.73
N GLY A 107 -8.27 -3.42 -1.96
CA GLY A 107 -7.51 -2.20 -2.25
C GLY A 107 -8.25 -0.92 -1.86
N SER A 108 -7.51 0.17 -1.68
CA SER A 108 -8.04 1.52 -1.49
C SER A 108 -9.04 1.59 -0.31
N ASN A 109 -8.57 1.19 0.87
CA ASN A 109 -9.30 1.19 2.14
C ASN A 109 -8.44 1.82 3.25
N ARG A 110 -8.79 1.62 4.53
CA ARG A 110 -8.04 2.09 5.71
C ARG A 110 -7.61 0.93 6.62
N LEU A 111 -7.46 -0.28 6.06
CA LEU A 111 -7.10 -1.48 6.81
C LEU A 111 -5.68 -1.35 7.36
N GLU A 112 -5.47 -1.76 8.60
CA GLU A 112 -4.21 -1.66 9.31
C GLU A 112 -3.88 -3.01 9.94
N ASP A 113 -2.97 -3.75 9.31
CA ASP A 113 -2.54 -5.09 9.76
C ASP A 113 -1.12 -5.38 9.25
N LYS A 114 -0.55 -6.51 9.66
CA LYS A 114 0.62 -7.09 9.00
C LYS A 114 0.20 -7.85 7.74
N PHE A 115 1.19 -8.24 6.93
CA PHE A 115 0.92 -9.12 5.79
C PHE A 115 0.20 -10.39 6.24
N PRO A 116 -0.92 -10.77 5.62
CA PRO A 116 -1.72 -11.94 6.01
C PRO A 116 -1.06 -13.25 5.55
N ASP A 117 0.07 -13.64 6.18
CA ASP A 117 0.80 -14.87 5.87
C ASP A 117 -0.10 -16.13 5.95
N TRP A 118 -1.17 -16.09 6.73
CA TRP A 118 -2.13 -17.19 6.86
C TRP A 118 -2.98 -17.42 5.60
N LEU A 119 -2.96 -16.53 4.61
CA LEU A 119 -3.59 -16.75 3.29
C LEU A 119 -2.72 -17.63 2.38
N GLN A 120 -1.44 -17.81 2.68
CA GLN A 120 -0.47 -18.47 1.77
C GLN A 120 -0.81 -19.92 1.41
N THR A 121 -1.68 -20.58 2.19
CA THR A 121 -2.09 -21.97 1.98
C THR A 121 -3.29 -22.09 1.04
N LEU A 122 -3.94 -20.98 0.67
CA LEU A 122 -5.05 -20.99 -0.28
C LEU A 122 -4.53 -21.36 -1.66
N GLN A 123 -4.90 -22.56 -2.12
CA GLN A 123 -4.38 -23.16 -3.35
C GLN A 123 -4.96 -22.48 -4.60
N ASP A 124 -6.18 -21.97 -4.50
CA ASP A 124 -6.92 -21.44 -5.65
C ASP A 124 -6.85 -19.90 -5.75
N LEU A 125 -6.16 -19.22 -4.81
CA LEU A 125 -6.05 -17.77 -4.82
C LEU A 125 -5.18 -17.30 -6.00
N LYS A 126 -5.83 -16.68 -6.98
CA LYS A 126 -5.22 -16.15 -8.22
C LYS A 126 -4.93 -14.67 -8.11
N VAL A 127 -5.76 -13.92 -7.41
CA VAL A 127 -5.66 -12.46 -7.31
C VAL A 127 -5.69 -12.02 -5.86
N LEU A 128 -4.63 -11.31 -5.46
CA LEU A 128 -4.52 -10.68 -4.15
C LEU A 128 -4.17 -9.20 -4.33
N VAL A 129 -5.15 -8.34 -4.02
CA VAL A 129 -4.99 -6.88 -4.09
C VAL A 129 -5.25 -6.28 -2.70
N LEU A 130 -4.19 -5.75 -2.09
CA LEU A 130 -4.20 -5.08 -0.78
C LEU A 130 -3.76 -3.61 -0.88
N ARG A 131 -3.67 -3.07 -2.10
CA ARG A 131 -3.09 -1.76 -2.39
C ARG A 131 -3.73 -0.62 -1.61
N ASP A 132 -3.00 0.49 -1.44
CA ASP A 132 -3.49 1.74 -0.85
C ASP A 132 -4.28 1.53 0.45
N ASN A 133 -3.59 0.94 1.43
CA ASN A 133 -4.08 0.68 2.79
C ASN A 133 -3.02 1.13 3.80
N ARG A 134 -3.08 0.63 5.05
CA ARG A 134 -2.08 0.89 6.10
C ARG A 134 -1.38 -0.39 6.55
N PHE A 135 -1.28 -1.39 5.67
CA PHE A 135 -0.55 -2.61 6.01
C PHE A 135 0.93 -2.30 6.28
N HIS A 136 1.53 -3.00 7.24
CA HIS A 136 2.86 -2.60 7.72
C HIS A 136 3.73 -3.77 8.19
N GLY A 137 5.02 -3.47 8.38
CA GLY A 137 6.01 -4.41 8.87
C GLY A 137 6.56 -5.34 7.78
N PRO A 138 7.46 -6.26 8.16
CA PRO A 138 8.08 -7.17 7.20
C PRO A 138 7.15 -8.30 6.76
N ILE A 139 7.30 -8.70 5.50
CA ILE A 139 6.71 -9.94 4.97
C ILE A 139 7.65 -11.08 5.32
N ALA A 140 7.16 -12.07 6.05
CA ALA A 140 8.00 -13.13 6.58
C ALA A 140 8.58 -14.00 5.45
N ASN A 141 9.89 -14.20 5.43
CA ASN A 141 10.51 -15.21 4.57
C ASN A 141 10.33 -16.59 5.21
N LEU A 142 9.22 -17.25 4.85
CA LEU A 142 8.83 -18.54 5.40
C LEU A 142 9.58 -19.69 4.71
N LYS A 143 9.92 -20.74 5.47
CA LYS A 143 10.67 -21.91 4.97
C LYS A 143 9.76 -22.98 4.34
N MET A 144 8.51 -22.65 4.02
CA MET A 144 7.55 -23.60 3.48
C MET A 144 7.59 -23.62 1.95
N LYS A 145 7.15 -24.75 1.38
CA LYS A 145 6.97 -24.92 -0.06
C LYS A 145 5.52 -24.63 -0.45
N HIS A 146 5.29 -24.19 -1.69
CA HIS A 146 3.96 -23.93 -2.27
C HIS A 146 3.20 -22.77 -1.62
N LEU A 147 3.87 -21.64 -1.46
CA LEU A 147 3.27 -20.39 -1.00
C LEU A 147 2.52 -19.73 -2.17
N PHE A 148 1.19 -19.65 -2.08
CA PHE A 148 0.33 -19.06 -3.14
C PHE A 148 0.61 -19.62 -4.55
N PRO A 149 0.41 -20.93 -4.77
CA PRO A 149 0.85 -21.60 -6.01
C PRO A 149 0.14 -21.08 -7.27
N SER A 150 -1.10 -20.59 -7.14
CA SER A 150 -1.94 -20.14 -8.26
C SER A 150 -1.96 -18.62 -8.45
N LEU A 151 -1.19 -17.86 -7.67
CA LEU A 151 -1.24 -16.39 -7.68
C LEU A 151 -0.65 -15.82 -8.97
N VAL A 152 -1.33 -14.84 -9.56
CA VAL A 152 -0.99 -14.25 -10.87
C VAL A 152 -1.09 -12.73 -10.86
N ILE A 153 -1.95 -12.17 -10.00
CA ILE A 153 -1.96 -10.74 -9.69
C ILE A 153 -1.66 -10.58 -8.21
N PHE A 154 -0.54 -9.93 -7.92
CA PHE A 154 -0.13 -9.60 -6.57
C PHE A 154 0.15 -8.10 -6.47
N ASP A 155 -0.80 -7.36 -5.90
CA ASP A 155 -0.71 -5.91 -5.75
C ASP A 155 -0.85 -5.54 -4.27
N ILE A 156 0.27 -5.15 -3.66
CA ILE A 156 0.32 -4.67 -2.27
C ILE A 156 0.89 -3.25 -2.20
N SER A 157 0.80 -2.51 -3.31
CA SER A 157 1.35 -1.17 -3.47
C SER A 157 0.72 -0.16 -2.51
N GLY A 158 1.36 0.99 -2.29
CA GLY A 158 0.76 2.08 -1.50
C GLY A 158 0.49 1.72 -0.04
N ASN A 159 1.40 0.99 0.58
CA ASN A 159 1.29 0.56 1.98
C ASN A 159 2.54 1.00 2.77
N ASN A 160 2.69 0.46 3.98
CA ASN A 160 3.78 0.74 4.90
C ASN A 160 4.61 -0.53 5.19
N PHE A 161 4.65 -1.48 4.25
CA PHE A 161 5.48 -2.69 4.36
C PHE A 161 6.96 -2.32 4.40
N SER A 162 7.74 -3.04 5.19
CA SER A 162 9.17 -2.75 5.43
C SER A 162 10.03 -4.01 5.34
N GLY A 163 11.35 -3.91 5.52
CA GLY A 163 12.25 -5.05 5.42
C GLY A 163 12.48 -5.51 3.98
N PHE A 164 13.03 -6.71 3.82
CA PHE A 164 13.42 -7.23 2.51
C PHE A 164 12.22 -7.66 1.66
N LEU A 165 12.40 -7.59 0.34
CA LEU A 165 11.47 -8.22 -0.61
C LEU A 165 11.28 -9.72 -0.28
N PRO A 166 10.06 -10.26 -0.41
CA PRO A 166 9.70 -11.59 0.03
C PRO A 166 10.23 -12.69 -0.92
N LYS A 167 11.55 -12.93 -0.89
CA LYS A 167 12.23 -13.91 -1.76
C LYS A 167 11.59 -15.29 -1.72
N ALA A 168 11.20 -15.78 -0.54
CA ALA A 168 10.58 -17.10 -0.42
C ALA A 168 9.25 -17.19 -1.20
N TYR A 169 8.45 -16.13 -1.18
CA TYR A 169 7.19 -16.07 -1.94
C TYR A 169 7.45 -16.02 -3.45
N LEU A 170 8.36 -15.15 -3.89
CA LEU A 170 8.75 -15.06 -5.30
C LEU A 170 9.23 -16.42 -5.86
N GLN A 171 9.97 -17.20 -5.06
CA GLN A 171 10.43 -18.54 -5.45
C GLN A 171 9.31 -19.60 -5.52
N ASN A 172 8.10 -19.32 -5.02
CA ASN A 172 7.01 -20.29 -4.94
C ASN A 172 5.76 -19.90 -5.77
N TYR A 173 5.77 -18.77 -6.46
CA TYR A 173 4.69 -18.37 -7.38
C TYR A 173 4.69 -19.21 -8.67
N GLU A 174 4.32 -20.48 -8.56
CA GLU A 174 4.38 -21.46 -9.65
C GLU A 174 3.59 -21.03 -10.90
N ALA A 175 2.39 -20.47 -10.72
CA ALA A 175 1.59 -19.93 -11.83
C ALA A 175 2.27 -18.76 -12.56
N MET A 176 3.06 -17.94 -11.86
CA MET A 176 3.82 -16.84 -12.49
C MET A 176 5.10 -17.31 -13.19
N LYS A 177 5.58 -18.52 -12.89
CA LYS A 177 6.71 -19.14 -13.61
C LYS A 177 6.27 -19.71 -14.95
N ASN A 178 5.08 -20.33 -14.98
CA ASN A 178 4.56 -21.04 -16.15
C ASN A 178 3.12 -20.60 -16.50
N ALA A 179 2.96 -19.81 -17.56
CA ALA A 179 1.65 -19.33 -18.03
C ALA A 179 0.68 -20.45 -18.50
N THR A 180 1.17 -21.68 -18.71
CA THR A 180 0.37 -22.79 -19.23
C THR A 180 -0.55 -23.45 -18.21
N GLN A 181 -0.47 -23.08 -16.92
CA GLN A 181 -1.24 -23.70 -15.85
C GLN A 181 -2.59 -23.02 -15.55
N MET A 182 -3.02 -22.05 -16.37
CA MET A 182 -4.15 -21.16 -16.04
C MET A 182 -5.54 -21.56 -16.55
N GLY A 183 -5.72 -22.74 -17.16
CA GLY A 183 -7.04 -23.13 -17.62
C GLY A 183 -7.20 -24.63 -17.87
N GLY A 184 -8.13 -25.24 -17.14
CA GLY A 184 -8.91 -26.34 -17.71
C GLY A 184 -9.75 -25.74 -18.84
N ASP A 185 -9.59 -26.33 -20.03
CA ASP A 185 -10.13 -25.93 -21.32
C ASP A 185 -9.52 -24.66 -21.97
N SER A 186 -8.73 -24.88 -23.01
CA SER A 186 -7.88 -23.93 -23.74
C SER A 186 -8.65 -23.02 -24.71
N SER A 187 -9.95 -22.78 -24.48
CA SER A 187 -10.85 -22.14 -25.45
C SER A 187 -11.25 -20.70 -25.11
N LEU A 188 -11.02 -20.22 -23.88
CA LEU A 188 -11.39 -18.86 -23.44
C LEU A 188 -10.18 -18.01 -22.98
N PRO A 189 -10.09 -16.72 -23.38
CA PRO A 189 -8.93 -15.87 -23.07
C PRO A 189 -8.96 -15.22 -21.67
N TYR A 190 -9.92 -15.58 -20.81
CA TYR A 190 -10.15 -14.98 -19.48
C TYR A 190 -10.19 -16.05 -18.40
N MET A 191 -9.85 -15.70 -17.16
CA MET A 191 -9.89 -16.63 -16.03
C MET A 191 -11.34 -17.08 -15.80
N ASP A 192 -11.59 -18.37 -16.01
CA ASP A 192 -12.88 -18.96 -15.67
C ASP A 192 -12.99 -19.11 -14.14
N ILE A 193 -13.67 -18.17 -13.50
CA ILE A 193 -14.10 -18.31 -12.10
C ILE A 193 -15.49 -18.94 -12.14
N TRP A 194 -15.52 -20.25 -11.90
CA TRP A 194 -16.76 -21.02 -11.88
C TRP A 194 -17.50 -20.82 -10.56
N CYS A 195 -18.77 -20.45 -10.66
CA CYS A 195 -19.74 -20.51 -9.58
C CYS A 195 -20.32 -21.94 -9.57
N GLU A 196 -20.00 -22.77 -8.57
CA GLU A 196 -20.00 -24.27 -8.58
C GLU A 196 -21.31 -24.96 -9.05
N ASN A 197 -22.44 -24.27 -9.20
CA ASN A 197 -23.75 -24.92 -9.38
C ASN A 197 -24.54 -24.60 -10.66
N TYR A 198 -24.04 -23.78 -11.60
CA TYR A 198 -24.84 -23.39 -12.79
C TYR A 198 -24.13 -23.35 -14.13
N GLU A 199 -22.93 -23.94 -14.29
CA GLU A 199 -22.18 -23.85 -15.56
C GLU A 199 -22.03 -22.39 -16.05
N ARG A 200 -21.89 -21.43 -15.10
CA ARG A 200 -21.78 -20.00 -15.40
C ARG A 200 -20.57 -19.34 -14.74
N LEU A 201 -20.01 -18.39 -15.46
CA LEU A 201 -18.87 -17.57 -15.06
C LEU A 201 -19.32 -16.48 -14.08
N CYS A 202 -18.72 -16.45 -12.90
CA CYS A 202 -18.82 -15.28 -12.05
C CYS A 202 -18.03 -14.15 -12.74
N THR A 203 -18.69 -13.07 -13.18
CA THR A 203 -17.98 -11.91 -13.74
C THR A 203 -17.46 -11.04 -12.62
N ASP A 204 -16.18 -10.69 -12.66
CA ASP A 204 -15.54 -9.83 -11.67
C ASP A 204 -14.60 -8.86 -12.37
N SER A 205 -14.45 -7.68 -11.77
CA SER A 205 -13.55 -6.65 -12.20
C SER A 205 -12.44 -6.44 -11.17
N VAL A 206 -11.20 -6.42 -11.61
CA VAL A 206 -10.08 -6.04 -10.74
C VAL A 206 -9.41 -4.81 -11.33
N THR A 207 -9.29 -3.76 -10.52
CA THR A 207 -8.47 -2.62 -10.90
C THR A 207 -7.01 -2.96 -10.62
N VAL A 208 -6.17 -2.88 -11.64
CA VAL A 208 -4.71 -3.07 -11.56
C VAL A 208 -4.02 -1.80 -12.03
N THR A 209 -2.82 -1.54 -11.55
CA THR A 209 -1.98 -0.45 -12.07
C THR A 209 -0.85 -1.05 -12.89
N THR A 210 -0.76 -0.70 -14.17
CA THR A 210 0.31 -1.15 -15.07
C THR A 210 0.57 -0.10 -16.13
N LYS A 211 1.80 0.02 -16.62
CA LYS A 211 2.18 1.03 -17.62
C LYS A 211 1.84 2.47 -17.18
N GLY A 212 1.85 2.74 -15.87
CA GLY A 212 1.45 4.04 -15.29
C GLY A 212 -0.06 4.34 -15.34
N ILE A 213 -0.90 3.36 -15.69
CA ILE A 213 -2.34 3.51 -15.88
C ILE A 213 -3.09 2.59 -14.91
N GLU A 214 -4.11 3.12 -14.23
CA GLU A 214 -5.11 2.31 -13.53
C GLU A 214 -6.10 1.73 -14.55
N LEU A 215 -6.14 0.41 -14.65
CA LEU A 215 -6.98 -0.34 -15.57
C LEU A 215 -7.96 -1.21 -14.79
N GLU A 216 -9.26 -1.01 -15.03
CA GLU A 216 -10.32 -1.92 -14.55
C GLU A 216 -10.44 -3.11 -15.50
N LEU A 217 -9.94 -4.27 -15.08
CA LEU A 217 -10.07 -5.53 -15.82
C LEU A 217 -11.44 -6.14 -15.56
N VAL A 218 -12.47 -5.72 -16.31
CA VAL A 218 -13.87 -6.22 -16.24
C VAL A 218 -13.97 -7.75 -16.38
N ARG A 219 -12.95 -8.37 -16.99
CA ARG A 219 -12.66 -9.80 -16.89
C ARG A 219 -11.16 -9.96 -16.78
N ILE A 220 -10.70 -10.74 -15.81
CA ILE A 220 -9.28 -10.89 -15.56
C ILE A 220 -8.69 -11.86 -16.60
N PRO A 221 -7.81 -11.40 -17.51
CA PRO A 221 -7.25 -12.28 -18.53
C PRO A 221 -6.34 -13.35 -17.91
N ILE A 222 -6.42 -14.61 -18.36
CA ILE A 222 -5.52 -15.70 -17.89
C ILE A 222 -4.04 -15.41 -18.15
N PHE A 223 -3.73 -14.47 -19.04
CA PHE A 223 -2.35 -14.16 -19.40
C PHE A 223 -1.85 -12.88 -18.74
N PHE A 224 -2.69 -12.16 -17.99
CA PHE A 224 -2.25 -10.94 -17.30
C PHE A 224 -1.64 -11.31 -15.94
N VAL A 225 -0.30 -11.31 -15.89
CA VAL A 225 0.47 -11.61 -14.69
C VAL A 225 1.22 -10.37 -14.26
N SER A 226 1.00 -9.93 -13.02
CA SER A 226 1.56 -8.67 -12.53
C SER A 226 1.93 -8.72 -11.05
N ILE A 227 3.06 -8.11 -10.72
CA ILE A 227 3.49 -7.83 -9.35
C ILE A 227 3.64 -6.31 -9.19
N ASP A 228 2.91 -5.73 -8.24
CA ASP A 228 3.07 -4.34 -7.84
C ASP A 228 3.34 -4.25 -6.32
N LEU A 229 4.57 -3.89 -5.98
CA LEU A 229 5.06 -3.67 -4.60
C LEU A 229 5.43 -2.19 -4.38
N SER A 230 5.04 -1.31 -5.29
CA SER A 230 5.46 0.10 -5.29
C SER A 230 4.93 0.88 -4.09
N ARG A 231 5.50 2.06 -3.83
CA ARG A 231 5.07 2.97 -2.75
C ARG A 231 4.99 2.26 -1.40
N ASN A 232 6.09 1.64 -0.99
CA ASN A 232 6.27 0.97 0.29
C ASN A 232 7.62 1.39 0.92
N LYS A 233 8.10 0.65 1.93
CA LYS A 233 9.40 0.88 2.58
C LYS A 233 10.29 -0.36 2.48
N PHE A 234 10.16 -1.14 1.40
CA PHE A 234 11.02 -2.30 1.17
C PHE A 234 12.48 -1.87 0.99
N GLU A 235 13.39 -2.64 1.54
CA GLU A 235 14.83 -2.35 1.62
C GLU A 235 15.66 -3.58 1.22
N GLY A 236 16.97 -3.40 1.06
CA GLY A 236 17.87 -4.44 0.58
C GLY A 236 17.82 -4.65 -0.93
N GLU A 237 18.43 -5.74 -1.38
CA GLU A 237 18.60 -6.04 -2.81
C GLU A 237 17.37 -6.68 -3.44
N ILE A 238 17.21 -6.46 -4.74
CA ILE A 238 16.20 -7.18 -5.52
C ILE A 238 16.67 -8.64 -5.70
N PRO A 239 15.92 -9.65 -5.26
CA PRO A 239 16.36 -11.03 -5.32
C PRO A 239 16.36 -11.56 -6.76
N ASN A 240 17.42 -12.30 -7.14
CA ASN A 240 17.52 -12.99 -8.45
C ASN A 240 16.34 -13.92 -8.78
N ALA A 241 15.60 -14.38 -7.76
CA ALA A 241 14.39 -15.19 -7.93
C ALA A 241 13.31 -14.49 -8.79
N ILE A 242 13.34 -13.15 -8.88
CA ILE A 242 12.42 -12.41 -9.75
C ILE A 242 12.52 -12.87 -11.21
N GLY A 243 13.72 -13.24 -11.68
CA GLY A 243 13.96 -13.73 -13.03
C GLY A 243 13.41 -15.14 -13.33
N GLU A 244 12.86 -15.82 -12.32
CA GLU A 244 12.18 -17.11 -12.51
C GLU A 244 10.72 -16.92 -12.99
N LEU A 245 10.14 -15.74 -12.80
CA LEU A 245 8.71 -15.45 -13.02
C LEU A 245 8.40 -15.10 -14.48
N ARG A 246 8.70 -16.02 -15.40
CA ARG A 246 8.70 -15.80 -16.86
C ARG A 246 7.33 -15.43 -17.47
N ALA A 247 6.24 -15.61 -16.74
CA ALA A 247 4.91 -15.20 -17.20
C ALA A 247 4.61 -13.72 -16.92
N LEU A 248 5.43 -13.01 -16.13
CA LEU A 248 5.20 -11.61 -15.78
C LEU A 248 5.07 -10.72 -17.01
N LYS A 249 4.04 -9.87 -16.98
CA LYS A 249 3.81 -8.75 -17.90
C LYS A 249 4.05 -7.40 -17.24
N GLY A 250 3.73 -7.27 -15.95
CA GLY A 250 3.97 -6.06 -15.16
C GLY A 250 4.83 -6.34 -13.94
N LEU A 251 5.87 -5.54 -13.74
CA LEU A 251 6.65 -5.51 -12.51
C LEU A 251 6.87 -4.06 -12.08
N ASN A 252 6.31 -3.70 -10.93
CA ASN A 252 6.48 -2.39 -10.34
C ASN A 252 7.06 -2.51 -8.92
N LEU A 253 8.27 -1.98 -8.73
CA LEU A 253 8.99 -1.92 -7.46
C LEU A 253 9.31 -0.47 -7.05
N SER A 254 8.71 0.53 -7.73
CA SER A 254 9.08 1.93 -7.56
C SER A 254 8.72 2.51 -6.20
N HIS A 255 9.33 3.63 -5.85
CA HIS A 255 9.09 4.33 -4.58
C HIS A 255 9.27 3.41 -3.35
N ASN A 256 10.44 2.76 -3.29
CA ASN A 256 10.89 1.95 -2.16
C ASN A 256 12.27 2.43 -1.71
N ARG A 257 12.97 1.63 -0.90
CA ARG A 257 14.33 1.87 -0.40
C ARG A 257 15.29 0.76 -0.86
N LEU A 258 15.05 0.22 -2.05
CA LEU A 258 15.84 -0.89 -2.58
C LEU A 258 17.26 -0.42 -2.93
N VAL A 259 18.25 -1.25 -2.62
CA VAL A 259 19.68 -0.98 -2.84
C VAL A 259 20.31 -2.10 -3.67
N GLY A 260 21.60 -1.98 -3.98
CA GLY A 260 22.33 -2.97 -4.76
C GLY A 260 22.06 -2.86 -6.25
N GLN A 261 22.48 -3.87 -7.01
CA GLN A 261 22.41 -3.85 -8.47
C GLN A 261 21.07 -4.38 -8.98
N ILE A 262 20.67 -3.95 -10.17
CA ILE A 262 19.58 -4.59 -10.91
C ILE A 262 20.02 -6.01 -11.27
N PRO A 263 19.27 -7.07 -10.91
CA PRO A 263 19.64 -8.44 -11.23
C PRO A 263 19.69 -8.72 -12.74
N GLN A 264 20.80 -9.26 -13.23
CA GLN A 264 20.91 -9.76 -14.63
C GLN A 264 19.82 -10.78 -14.98
N SER A 265 19.40 -11.57 -13.98
CA SER A 265 18.31 -12.55 -14.11
C SER A 265 16.97 -11.95 -14.58
N MET A 266 16.74 -10.65 -14.39
CA MET A 266 15.56 -9.96 -14.94
C MET A 266 15.48 -10.04 -16.47
N GLY A 267 16.61 -10.20 -17.17
CA GLY A 267 16.63 -10.40 -18.63
C GLY A 267 15.90 -11.69 -19.09
N ASN A 268 15.56 -12.59 -18.18
CA ASN A 268 14.77 -13.80 -18.47
C ASN A 268 13.26 -13.53 -18.59
N LEU A 269 12.77 -12.34 -18.23
CA LEU A 269 11.35 -11.99 -18.21
C LEU A 269 10.83 -11.60 -19.60
N THR A 270 10.99 -12.45 -20.61
CA THR A 270 10.78 -12.08 -22.03
C THR A 270 9.35 -11.64 -22.40
N ASN A 271 8.37 -11.92 -21.53
CA ASN A 271 6.97 -11.49 -21.68
C ASN A 271 6.68 -10.15 -20.98
N LEU A 272 7.66 -9.55 -20.30
CA LEU A 272 7.48 -8.32 -19.54
C LEU A 272 7.19 -7.14 -20.48
N GLU A 273 6.10 -6.43 -20.19
CA GLU A 273 5.61 -5.27 -20.95
C GLU A 273 5.84 -3.96 -20.19
N SER A 274 5.85 -4.01 -18.85
CA SER A 274 6.04 -2.84 -17.98
C SER A 274 7.02 -3.16 -16.87
N LEU A 275 8.11 -2.38 -16.79
CA LEU A 275 9.10 -2.44 -15.72
C LEU A 275 9.29 -1.06 -15.10
N ASP A 276 8.93 -0.91 -13.84
CA ASP A 276 9.17 0.31 -13.07
C ASP A 276 10.00 0.01 -11.83
N LEU A 277 11.23 0.52 -11.81
CA LEU A 277 12.19 0.45 -10.70
C LEU A 277 12.53 1.85 -10.15
N SER A 278 11.78 2.87 -10.60
CA SER A 278 12.09 4.26 -10.31
C SER A 278 12.02 4.59 -8.82
N SER A 279 12.66 5.70 -8.42
CA SER A 279 12.60 6.21 -7.04
C SER A 279 13.04 5.15 -6.01
N ASN A 280 14.24 4.62 -6.19
CA ASN A 280 14.92 3.68 -5.29
C ASN A 280 16.37 4.15 -5.06
N MET A 281 17.21 3.32 -4.45
CA MET A 281 18.65 3.58 -4.24
C MET A 281 19.52 2.55 -4.97
N LEU A 282 19.07 2.09 -6.15
CA LEU A 282 19.78 1.08 -6.94
C LEU A 282 21.10 1.65 -7.47
N ILE A 283 22.15 0.85 -7.45
CA ILE A 283 23.51 1.21 -7.86
C ILE A 283 24.02 0.31 -8.98
N GLY A 284 25.16 0.68 -9.57
CA GLY A 284 25.83 -0.13 -10.58
C GLY A 284 25.29 0.10 -11.98
N VAL A 285 25.74 -0.74 -12.92
CA VAL A 285 25.37 -0.62 -14.34
C VAL A 285 24.00 -1.23 -14.59
N ILE A 286 23.30 -0.70 -15.59
CA ILE A 286 22.09 -1.35 -16.12
C ILE A 286 22.53 -2.64 -16.83
N PRO A 287 22.03 -3.83 -16.44
CA PRO A 287 22.41 -5.09 -17.06
C PRO A 287 22.07 -5.13 -18.56
N THR A 288 23.03 -5.52 -19.38
CA THR A 288 22.80 -5.65 -20.84
C THR A 288 21.77 -6.73 -21.15
N GLU A 289 21.58 -7.71 -20.26
CA GLU A 289 20.56 -8.74 -20.35
C GLU A 289 19.13 -8.20 -20.41
N LEU A 290 18.87 -6.98 -19.90
CA LEU A 290 17.55 -6.34 -20.02
C LEU A 290 17.18 -6.03 -21.48
N THR A 291 18.16 -5.95 -22.39
CA THR A 291 17.89 -5.79 -23.83
C THR A 291 17.17 -7.01 -24.45
N ASN A 292 17.11 -8.15 -23.74
CA ASN A 292 16.36 -9.34 -24.15
C ASN A 292 14.84 -9.20 -23.96
N LEU A 293 14.36 -8.17 -23.25
CA LEU A 293 12.95 -7.91 -22.96
C LEU A 293 12.24 -7.33 -24.19
N ASN A 294 11.90 -8.20 -25.14
CA ASN A 294 11.39 -7.80 -26.46
C ASN A 294 9.97 -7.23 -26.44
N SER A 295 9.20 -7.60 -25.42
CA SER A 295 7.81 -7.17 -25.23
C SER A 295 7.71 -5.88 -24.40
N LEU A 296 8.83 -5.32 -23.95
CA LEU A 296 8.86 -4.19 -23.03
C LEU A 296 8.38 -2.92 -23.74
N GLU A 297 7.33 -2.31 -23.21
CA GLU A 297 6.70 -1.09 -23.74
C GLU A 297 6.91 0.09 -22.80
N VAL A 298 7.02 -0.15 -21.50
CA VAL A 298 7.25 0.87 -20.48
C VAL A 298 8.44 0.47 -19.63
N LEU A 299 9.42 1.37 -19.54
CA LEU A 299 10.57 1.28 -18.67
C LEU A 299 10.70 2.59 -17.88
N ASP A 300 10.84 2.48 -16.57
CA ASP A 300 11.25 3.59 -15.72
C ASP A 300 12.31 3.15 -14.72
N LEU A 301 13.51 3.70 -14.86
CA LEU A 301 14.68 3.52 -13.99
C LEU A 301 15.08 4.83 -13.30
N SER A 302 14.27 5.88 -13.44
CA SER A 302 14.58 7.21 -12.96
C SER A 302 14.77 7.27 -11.44
N ASN A 303 15.45 8.30 -10.96
CA ASN A 303 15.65 8.57 -9.53
C ASN A 303 16.28 7.38 -8.79
N ASN A 304 17.45 6.95 -9.27
CA ASN A 304 18.32 5.93 -8.67
C ASN A 304 19.78 6.43 -8.67
N HIS A 305 20.73 5.56 -8.32
CA HIS A 305 22.17 5.82 -8.35
C HIS A 305 22.89 4.94 -9.40
N LEU A 306 22.22 4.67 -10.53
CA LEU A 306 22.76 3.88 -11.63
C LEU A 306 23.91 4.63 -12.33
N VAL A 307 24.87 3.87 -12.86
CA VAL A 307 26.09 4.40 -13.47
C VAL A 307 26.40 3.71 -14.79
N GLY A 308 27.23 4.35 -15.62
CA GLY A 308 27.75 3.76 -16.85
C GLY A 308 26.85 3.93 -18.07
N GLU A 309 27.19 3.23 -19.15
CA GLU A 309 26.51 3.35 -20.43
C GLU A 309 25.14 2.65 -20.40
N ILE A 310 24.11 3.32 -20.91
CA ILE A 310 22.79 2.75 -21.11
C ILE A 310 22.87 1.65 -22.18
N PRO A 311 22.49 0.39 -21.88
CA PRO A 311 22.50 -0.69 -22.85
C PRO A 311 21.65 -0.36 -24.07
N GLN A 312 22.22 -0.59 -25.25
CA GLN A 312 21.52 -0.38 -26.51
C GLN A 312 20.93 -1.69 -27.01
N GLY A 313 19.68 -1.66 -27.45
CA GLY A 313 18.99 -2.81 -28.02
C GLY A 313 17.52 -2.52 -28.29
N ARG A 314 16.92 -3.30 -29.20
CA ARG A 314 15.49 -3.34 -29.57
C ARG A 314 14.59 -2.27 -28.91
N GLN A 315 13.88 -2.64 -27.84
CA GLN A 315 12.97 -1.74 -27.11
C GLN A 315 13.72 -0.70 -26.28
N PHE A 316 14.91 -1.02 -25.76
CA PHE A 316 15.75 -0.12 -24.97
C PHE A 316 16.08 1.19 -25.69
N ASN A 317 16.21 1.17 -27.02
CA ASN A 317 16.47 2.35 -27.84
C ASN A 317 15.22 3.22 -28.09
N THR A 318 14.05 2.82 -27.58
CA THR A 318 12.79 3.55 -27.79
C THR A 318 12.38 4.40 -26.59
N PHE A 319 12.98 4.16 -25.43
CA PHE A 319 12.66 4.90 -24.21
C PHE A 319 13.26 6.30 -24.22
N SER A 320 12.55 7.25 -23.61
CA SER A 320 12.94 8.66 -23.56
C SER A 320 13.91 8.92 -22.40
N ASN A 321 14.40 10.16 -22.32
CA ASN A 321 15.27 10.60 -21.21
C ASN A 321 14.60 10.48 -19.84
N GLU A 322 13.27 10.60 -19.79
CA GLU A 322 12.47 10.54 -18.56
C GLU A 322 12.69 9.20 -17.84
N SER A 323 12.78 8.10 -18.59
CA SER A 323 13.04 6.75 -18.07
C SER A 323 14.38 6.61 -17.32
N TYR A 324 15.30 7.56 -17.46
CA TYR A 324 16.64 7.50 -16.88
C TYR A 324 16.99 8.70 -16.01
N GLU A 325 16.10 9.69 -15.91
CA GLU A 325 16.32 10.95 -15.20
C GLU A 325 16.73 10.72 -13.73
N GLY A 326 17.49 11.64 -13.13
CA GLY A 326 17.91 11.55 -11.72
C GLY A 326 19.06 10.58 -11.45
N ASN A 327 19.56 9.84 -12.45
CA ASN A 327 20.77 9.03 -12.34
C ASN A 327 22.01 9.81 -12.83
N LEU A 328 22.72 10.47 -11.92
CA LEU A 328 23.79 11.44 -12.25
C LEU A 328 24.96 10.89 -13.07
N ARG A 329 25.21 9.58 -13.03
CA ARG A 329 26.38 8.94 -13.68
C ARG A 329 25.99 8.00 -14.83
N LEU A 330 24.74 8.02 -15.28
CA LEU A 330 24.36 7.36 -16.53
C LEU A 330 24.78 8.20 -17.73
N CYS A 331 25.18 7.54 -18.80
CA CYS A 331 25.57 8.16 -20.06
C CYS A 331 25.15 7.30 -21.24
N GLY A 332 25.25 7.83 -22.46
CA GLY A 332 24.84 7.15 -23.68
C GLY A 332 23.38 7.38 -24.03
N PHE A 333 23.00 7.00 -25.25
CA PHE A 333 21.65 7.24 -25.78
C PHE A 333 20.57 6.60 -24.88
N PRO A 334 19.47 7.29 -24.55
CA PRO A 334 18.98 8.56 -25.13
C PRO A 334 19.54 9.84 -24.47
N LEU A 335 20.36 9.72 -23.42
CA LEU A 335 20.92 10.88 -22.73
C LEU A 335 21.91 11.65 -23.63
N THR A 336 22.01 12.96 -23.39
CA THR A 336 22.97 13.84 -24.09
C THR A 336 24.41 13.61 -23.64
N GLU A 337 24.61 13.12 -22.42
CA GLU A 337 25.91 12.85 -21.84
C GLU A 337 26.59 11.67 -22.56
N LYS A 338 27.77 11.93 -23.13
CA LYS A 338 28.55 10.90 -23.83
C LYS A 338 29.39 10.12 -22.83
N CYS A 339 29.39 8.81 -22.97
CA CYS A 339 30.30 7.97 -22.21
C CYS A 339 31.74 8.19 -22.66
N GLY A 340 32.61 8.52 -21.71
CA GLY A 340 34.04 8.70 -21.91
C GLY A 340 34.77 8.59 -20.57
N PRO A 341 36.10 8.43 -20.59
CA PRO A 341 36.86 8.62 -19.36
C PRO A 341 36.54 10.02 -18.83
N GLU A 342 36.22 10.14 -17.54
CA GLU A 342 36.17 11.44 -16.87
C GLU A 342 37.41 12.22 -17.34
N PRO A 343 37.27 13.46 -17.84
CA PRO A 343 38.45 14.27 -18.02
C PRO A 343 39.13 14.32 -16.66
N GLU A 344 40.34 13.76 -16.58
CA GLU A 344 41.23 13.94 -15.45
C GLU A 344 41.14 15.43 -15.11
N GLN A 345 40.61 15.73 -13.92
CA GLN A 345 40.72 17.07 -13.39
C GLN A 345 42.21 17.34 -13.31
N HIS A 346 42.72 18.11 -14.28
CA HIS A 346 44.06 18.64 -14.25
C HIS A 346 44.16 19.48 -12.98
N HIS A 347 44.65 18.85 -11.91
CA HIS A 347 45.07 19.49 -10.69
C HIS A 347 46.16 20.50 -11.05
N SER A 348 45.74 21.75 -11.25
CA SER A 348 46.60 22.90 -11.08
C SER A 348 47.02 22.96 -9.60
N PRO A 349 48.26 23.38 -9.28
CA PRO A 349 48.79 23.25 -7.92
C PRO A 349 47.99 24.10 -6.93
N PRO A 350 47.91 23.69 -5.65
CA PRO A 350 47.01 24.31 -4.69
C PRO A 350 47.50 25.72 -4.36
N SER A 351 46.73 26.73 -4.76
CA SER A 351 46.79 28.02 -4.08
C SER A 351 46.10 27.87 -2.74
N THR A 352 46.90 27.88 -1.69
CA THR A 352 46.50 27.96 -0.30
C THR A 352 45.59 29.18 -0.07
N ASN A 353 44.30 28.94 0.20
CA ASN A 353 43.59 29.42 1.39
C ASN A 353 42.09 29.08 1.32
N ASN A 354 41.64 28.37 2.36
CA ASN A 354 40.26 28.19 2.84
C ASN A 354 39.35 27.34 1.92
N ILE A 355 39.31 26.01 2.06
CA ILE A 355 38.57 25.22 3.07
C ILE A 355 37.05 25.51 3.01
N TRP A 356 36.33 24.51 2.46
CA TRP A 356 34.88 24.32 2.25
C TRP A 356 34.25 24.99 1.01
N SER A 357 34.43 24.35 -0.15
CA SER A 357 33.54 24.50 -1.30
C SER A 357 32.26 23.69 -1.05
N GLU A 358 31.16 24.39 -0.83
CA GLU A 358 29.82 23.81 -0.77
C GLU A 358 29.23 23.66 -2.17
N GLU A 359 29.26 22.43 -2.70
CA GLU A 359 28.35 21.98 -3.74
C GLU A 359 27.98 20.53 -3.42
N GLU A 360 26.82 20.33 -2.77
CA GLU A 360 25.94 19.13 -2.80
C GLU A 360 25.03 19.13 -1.56
N PHE A 361 24.12 20.09 -1.45
CA PHE A 361 22.89 19.93 -0.69
C PHE A 361 21.92 21.03 -1.14
N GLU A 362 20.70 20.66 -1.49
CA GLU A 362 19.61 21.58 -1.86
C GLU A 362 19.12 22.45 -0.68
N PHE A 363 19.90 22.51 0.41
CA PHE A 363 19.67 23.39 1.55
C PHE A 363 20.99 23.92 2.11
N GLY A 364 21.61 24.89 1.41
CA GLY A 364 22.83 25.57 1.88
C GLY A 364 22.61 26.46 3.12
N TRP A 365 23.69 27.02 3.68
CA TRP A 365 23.60 27.96 4.83
C TRP A 365 22.87 29.26 4.49
N LYS A 366 22.65 29.59 3.22
CA LYS A 366 21.99 30.84 2.80
C LYS A 366 20.54 30.92 3.33
N PRO A 367 19.65 29.92 3.10
CA PRO A 367 18.36 29.83 3.78
C PRO A 367 18.44 29.81 5.31
N VAL A 368 19.46 29.14 5.88
CA VAL A 368 19.67 29.09 7.34
C VAL A 368 20.00 30.48 7.90
N ALA A 369 20.88 31.23 7.25
CA ALA A 369 21.26 32.59 7.62
C ALA A 369 20.10 33.57 7.45
N ILE A 370 19.32 33.45 6.37
CA ILE A 370 18.08 34.20 6.18
C ILE A 370 17.08 33.85 7.30
N GLY A 371 16.91 32.57 7.61
CA GLY A 371 16.06 32.09 8.70
C GLY A 371 16.48 32.64 10.06
N TYR A 372 17.78 32.66 10.36
CA TYR A 372 18.32 33.26 11.58
C TYR A 372 18.11 34.77 11.62
N GLY A 373 18.35 35.48 10.51
CA GLY A 373 18.17 36.92 10.42
C GLY A 373 16.70 37.34 10.61
N CYS A 374 15.80 36.74 9.82
CA CYS A 374 14.37 37.04 9.87
C CYS A 374 13.75 36.54 11.19
N GLY A 375 14.10 35.33 11.62
CA GLY A 375 13.60 34.72 12.84
C GLY A 375 14.02 35.46 14.11
N PHE A 376 15.25 35.99 14.16
CA PHE A 376 15.73 36.81 15.28
C PHE A 376 14.98 38.14 15.37
N ALA A 377 14.76 38.83 14.24
CA ALA A 377 13.99 40.08 14.20
C ALA A 377 12.52 39.87 14.62
N ILE A 378 11.88 38.80 14.12
CA ILE A 378 10.52 38.42 14.50
C ILE A 378 10.46 38.03 15.98
N GLY A 379 11.45 37.26 16.46
CA GLY A 379 11.56 36.82 17.86
C GLY A 379 11.72 38.00 18.83
N ILE A 380 12.53 39.00 18.49
CA ILE A 380 12.63 40.25 19.26
C ILE A 380 11.32 41.03 19.22
N GLY A 381 10.65 41.12 18.06
CA GLY A 381 9.36 41.81 17.93
C GLY A 381 8.27 41.17 18.80
N ILE A 382 8.15 39.84 18.76
CA ILE A 382 7.22 39.09 19.60
C ILE A 382 7.61 39.21 21.07
N GLY A 383 8.88 39.08 21.42
CA GLY A 383 9.38 39.23 22.79
C GLY A 383 9.10 40.61 23.38
N TYR A 384 9.28 41.67 22.58
CA TYR A 384 8.98 43.05 22.95
C TYR A 384 7.48 43.27 23.14
N LEU A 385 6.63 42.74 22.24
CA LEU A 385 5.17 42.76 22.38
C LEU A 385 4.71 42.00 23.63
N VAL A 386 5.32 40.86 23.95
CA VAL A 386 5.02 40.07 25.15
C VAL A 386 5.40 40.82 26.43
N PHE A 387 6.53 41.54 26.44
CA PHE A 387 6.95 42.38 27.57
C PHE A 387 6.05 43.61 27.76
N LEU A 388 5.58 44.24 26.68
CA LEU A 388 4.64 45.37 26.72
C LEU A 388 3.24 44.97 27.18
N ILE A 389 2.75 43.79 26.78
CA ILE A 389 1.38 43.33 27.06
C ILE A 389 1.29 42.62 28.44
N GLY A 390 2.43 42.34 29.08
CA GLY A 390 2.51 42.12 30.53
C GLY A 390 1.80 40.88 31.09
N LYS A 391 1.32 39.92 30.28
CA LYS A 391 0.91 38.54 30.66
C LYS A 391 0.39 37.72 29.45
N PRO A 392 1.17 36.80 28.85
CA PRO A 392 0.68 35.96 27.77
C PRO A 392 -0.01 34.73 28.36
N ARG A 393 -1.26 34.87 28.82
CA ARG A 393 -2.04 33.76 29.40
C ARG A 393 -2.26 32.60 28.40
N TRP A 394 -2.18 32.87 27.10
CA TRP A 394 -2.35 31.87 26.05
C TRP A 394 -1.12 30.99 25.79
N LEU A 395 0.10 31.52 25.97
CA LEU A 395 1.35 30.75 25.79
C LEU A 395 1.54 29.67 26.87
N VAL A 396 1.10 29.95 28.10
CA VAL A 396 1.13 28.97 29.19
C VAL A 396 0.22 27.78 28.91
N MET A 397 -0.86 27.95 28.15
CA MET A 397 -1.77 26.85 27.79
C MET A 397 -1.21 25.91 26.71
N ILE A 398 -0.26 26.36 25.89
CA ILE A 398 0.31 25.55 24.79
C ILE A 398 1.42 24.63 25.32
N PHE A 399 2.20 25.06 26.32
CA PHE A 399 3.33 24.28 26.85
C PHE A 399 3.17 23.81 28.31
N GLY A 400 2.22 24.37 29.06
CA GLY A 400 1.92 23.99 30.43
C GLY A 400 0.50 23.45 30.53
N GLY A 401 0.36 22.12 30.55
CA GLY A 401 -0.93 21.45 30.72
C GLY A 401 -1.81 22.05 31.82
N GLN A 402 -3.13 21.94 31.65
CA GLN A 402 -4.14 22.62 32.46
C GLN A 402 -3.84 22.61 33.98
N PRO A 403 -4.00 23.75 34.69
CA PRO A 403 -3.79 23.77 36.13
C PRO A 403 -4.87 22.95 36.85
N LYS A 404 -4.44 21.91 37.56
CA LYS A 404 -5.27 21.12 38.47
C LYS A 404 -5.96 22.05 39.49
N ARG A 405 -7.30 22.05 39.51
CA ARG A 405 -8.12 22.71 40.54
C ARG A 405 -7.68 22.24 41.93
N ARG A 406 -7.09 23.12 42.74
CA ARG A 406 -6.87 22.89 44.17
C ARG A 406 -8.22 22.92 44.90
N VAL A 407 -8.61 21.79 45.48
CA VAL A 407 -9.71 21.70 46.45
C VAL A 407 -9.27 22.38 47.75
N ILE A 408 -9.91 23.49 48.11
CA ILE A 408 -9.70 24.17 49.39
C ILE A 408 -10.50 23.42 50.47
N ARG A 409 -9.79 22.72 51.35
CA ARG A 409 -10.31 22.24 52.64
C ARG A 409 -10.39 23.43 53.61
N ARG A 410 -11.60 23.91 53.92
CA ARG A 410 -11.82 24.92 54.97
C ARG A 410 -11.59 24.28 56.36
N ARG A 411 -10.52 24.68 57.05
CA ARG A 411 -10.39 24.56 58.51
C ARG A 411 -11.04 25.79 59.15
N ARG A 412 -12.08 25.59 59.97
CA ARG A 412 -12.69 26.62 60.82
C ARG A 412 -11.79 26.82 62.04
N ASN A 413 -11.28 28.04 62.23
CA ASN A 413 -10.57 28.42 63.45
C ASN A 413 -11.52 29.14 64.41
N ARG A 414 -11.53 28.56 65.61
CA ARG A 414 -11.81 29.06 66.97
C ARG A 414 -11.73 30.59 67.14
N ASP A 415 -12.81 31.18 67.67
CA ASP A 415 -12.78 32.44 68.43
C ASP A 415 -13.22 32.19 69.87
N ARG A 416 -12.45 32.75 70.82
CA ARG A 416 -12.64 32.73 72.27
C ARG A 416 -13.28 34.06 72.71
N ARG A 417 -14.39 33.99 73.46
CA ARG A 417 -14.84 34.99 74.45
C ARG A 417 -15.58 34.22 75.57
N THR A 418 -14.91 33.95 76.70
CA THR A 418 -15.02 34.62 78.01
C THR A 418 -16.27 34.28 78.85
N ASN A 419 -15.97 33.61 79.98
CA ASN A 419 -16.57 33.61 81.32
C ASN A 419 -18.05 33.22 81.55
N GLY A 420 -18.22 32.30 82.50
CA GLY A 420 -19.50 32.08 83.21
C GLY A 420 -19.60 30.69 83.83
N SER A 421 -19.28 30.60 85.12
CA SER A 421 -19.60 29.54 86.08
C SER A 421 -21.00 28.92 85.92
N THR A 422 -21.14 27.61 86.20
CA THR A 422 -21.83 27.01 87.38
C THR A 422 -22.24 25.54 87.06
N GLN A 423 -22.14 24.68 88.08
CA GLN A 423 -22.53 23.27 88.14
C GLN A 423 -24.01 23.00 87.74
N MET A 424 -24.31 21.79 87.24
CA MET A 424 -25.18 20.79 87.90
C MET A 424 -25.52 19.59 86.98
N VAL A 425 -25.37 18.39 87.58
CA VAL A 425 -26.00 17.08 87.27
C VAL A 425 -27.47 17.17 87.73
N PRO A 426 -28.51 16.55 87.09
CA PRO A 426 -28.79 15.09 87.18
C PRO A 426 -29.43 14.46 85.93
N MET A 427 -29.19 13.19 85.62
CA MET A 427 -29.99 12.01 86.03
C MET A 427 -31.48 12.27 86.31
N SER A 428 -32.30 11.87 85.34
CA SER A 428 -33.54 11.09 85.54
C SER A 428 -33.74 10.25 84.29
#